data_AF-C7FC21-F1
#
_entry.id   AF-C7FC21-F1
#
_cell.length_a   1.000
_cell.length_b   1.000
_cell.length_c   1.000
_cell.angle_alpha   90.00
_cell.angle_beta   90.00
_cell.angle_gamma   90.00
#
_symmetry.space_group_name_H-M   'P 1'
#
loop_
_entity.id
_entity.type
_entity.pdbx_description
1 polymer ?
#
loop_
_entity_poly.entity_id
_entity_poly.type
_entity_poly.pdbx_seq_one_letter_code
_entity_poly.pdbx_strand_id
1 'polypeptide(L)'
;SHVYADQTNVTDAIIQSRYELTKQKGSRYVPAAFLTGLLDPVSSREEFLQLFADLEGKLPVMVMSTKGAPKRSKAEMEALRGAKGVSKFVEVEGALLPQEEYPSLV
;
A
#
# COMPACT_ATOMS: atom_id res chain seq x y z
N SER A 1 -10.41 5.54 -2.23
CA SER A 1 -10.40 5.74 -3.69
C SER A 1 -9.19 5.01 -4.24
N HIS A 2 -9.35 4.26 -5.32
CA HIS A 2 -8.21 3.69 -6.02
C HIS A 2 -7.53 4.83 -6.78
N VAL A 3 -6.25 5.07 -6.47
CA VAL A 3 -5.44 6.08 -7.15
C VAL A 3 -4.49 5.32 -8.07
N TYR A 4 -4.60 5.60 -9.36
CA TYR A 4 -3.69 5.13 -10.41
C TYR A 4 -2.88 6.33 -10.91
N ALA A 5 -1.63 6.12 -11.29
CA ALA A 5 -0.76 7.17 -11.79
C ALA A 5 -0.92 7.40 -13.31
N ASP A 6 -1.15 6.33 -14.07
CA ASP A 6 -1.24 6.30 -15.52
C ASP A 6 -2.55 5.63 -15.97
N GLN A 7 -3.41 6.42 -16.61
CA GLN A 7 -4.69 5.96 -17.11
C GLN A 7 -4.56 4.89 -18.20
N THR A 8 -3.45 4.87 -18.96
CA THR A 8 -3.26 3.91 -20.04
C THR A 8 -3.08 2.47 -19.53
N ASN A 9 -2.71 2.31 -18.27
CA ASN A 9 -2.60 1.01 -17.60
C ASN A 9 -3.89 0.59 -16.88
N VAL A 10 -4.92 1.46 -16.86
CA VAL A 10 -6.23 1.15 -16.28
C VAL A 10 -7.13 0.53 -17.35
N THR A 11 -7.10 -0.79 -17.43
CA THR A 11 -7.87 -1.55 -18.41
C THR A 11 -9.36 -1.65 -18.05
N ASP A 12 -10.21 -1.92 -19.04
CA ASP A 12 -11.64 -2.19 -18.83
C ASP A 12 -11.87 -3.33 -17.84
N ALA A 13 -11.00 -4.34 -17.83
CA ALA A 13 -11.07 -5.45 -16.88
C ALA A 13 -10.86 -5.00 -15.43
N ILE A 14 -9.89 -4.09 -15.19
CA ILE A 14 -9.66 -3.48 -13.87
C ILE A 14 -10.90 -2.70 -13.44
N ILE A 15 -11.45 -1.86 -14.33
CA ILE A 15 -12.64 -1.05 -14.04
C ILE A 15 -13.83 -1.93 -13.69
N GLN A 16 -14.09 -2.96 -14.50
CA GLN A 16 -15.21 -3.87 -14.30
C GLN A 16 -15.08 -4.65 -13.00
N SER A 17 -13.88 -5.16 -12.68
CA SER A 17 -13.60 -5.83 -11.41
C SER A 17 -13.87 -4.93 -10.20
N ARG A 18 -13.39 -3.67 -10.24
CA ARG A 18 -13.66 -2.69 -9.17
C ARG A 18 -15.15 -2.37 -9.04
N TYR A 19 -15.84 -2.22 -10.16
CA TYR A 19 -17.27 -1.95 -10.18
C TYR A 19 -18.08 -3.11 -9.59
N GLU A 20 -17.75 -4.36 -9.93
CA GLU A 20 -18.40 -5.55 -9.37
C GLU A 20 -18.23 -5.67 -7.86
N LEU A 21 -17.05 -5.32 -7.33
CA LEU A 21 -16.81 -5.27 -5.89
C LEU A 21 -17.76 -4.29 -5.19
N THR A 22 -18.08 -3.15 -5.80
CA THR A 22 -19.02 -2.18 -5.20
C THR A 22 -20.44 -2.75 -5.06
N LYS A 23 -20.84 -3.72 -5.89
CA LYS A 23 -22.18 -4.31 -5.89
C LYS A 23 -22.37 -5.42 -4.86
N GLN A 24 -21.29 -5.92 -4.27
CA GLN A 24 -21.37 -7.02 -3.31
C GLN A 24 -22.12 -6.60 -2.04
N LYS A 25 -22.92 -7.51 -1.47
CA LYS A 25 -23.64 -7.24 -0.22
C LYS A 25 -22.65 -6.95 0.90
N GLY A 26 -22.75 -5.76 1.50
CA GLY A 26 -21.86 -5.33 2.58
C GLY A 26 -20.52 -4.73 2.12
N SER A 27 -20.30 -4.55 0.82
CA SER A 27 -19.08 -3.95 0.25
C SER A 27 -18.67 -2.61 0.86
N ARG A 28 -19.65 -1.84 1.37
CA ARG A 28 -19.45 -0.52 1.98
C ARG A 28 -18.71 -0.51 3.33
N TYR A 29 -18.75 -1.60 4.08
CA TYR A 29 -18.27 -1.59 5.48
C TYR A 29 -16.76 -1.55 5.59
N VAL A 30 -16.04 -2.32 4.77
CA VAL A 30 -14.57 -2.37 4.80
C VAL A 30 -13.95 -1.02 4.40
N PRO A 31 -14.37 -0.36 3.29
CA PRO A 31 -13.89 0.99 2.98
C PRO A 31 -14.18 2.00 4.09
N ALA A 32 -15.35 1.91 4.75
CA ALA A 32 -15.67 2.80 5.86
C ALA A 32 -14.74 2.60 7.05
N ALA A 33 -14.53 1.34 7.48
CA ALA A 33 -13.61 1.01 8.58
C ALA A 33 -12.17 1.47 8.28
N PHE A 34 -11.69 1.23 7.05
CA PHE A 34 -10.39 1.67 6.58
C PHE A 34 -10.24 3.20 6.65
N LEU A 35 -11.22 3.95 6.13
CA LEU A 35 -11.18 5.42 6.13
C LEU A 35 -11.28 6.02 7.53
N THR A 36 -11.91 5.33 8.48
CA THR A 36 -12.01 5.79 9.87
C THR A 36 -10.75 5.55 10.70
N GLY A 37 -9.72 4.88 10.14
CA GLY A 37 -8.41 4.73 10.78
C GLY A 37 -8.39 3.79 11.99
N LEU A 38 -9.37 2.89 12.11
CA LEU A 38 -9.48 1.95 13.25
C LEU A 38 -8.89 0.57 12.94
N LEU A 39 -8.11 0.44 11.86
CA LEU A 39 -7.49 -0.82 11.45
C LEU A 39 -6.01 -0.92 11.80
N ASP A 40 -5.32 0.20 11.99
CA ASP A 40 -3.89 0.19 12.28
C ASP A 40 -3.65 -0.31 13.72
N PRO A 41 -2.73 -1.26 13.92
CA PRO A 41 -2.48 -1.85 15.24
C PRO A 41 -1.61 -0.95 16.14
N VAL A 42 -1.18 0.21 15.65
CA VAL A 42 -0.24 1.14 16.27
C VAL A 42 -0.75 2.57 16.16
N SER A 43 -0.35 3.40 17.10
CA SER A 43 -0.82 4.78 17.25
C SER A 43 0.24 5.84 16.87
N SER A 44 1.48 5.40 16.63
CA SER A 44 2.61 6.27 16.31
C SER A 44 3.53 5.64 15.26
N ARG A 45 4.33 6.48 14.61
CA ARG A 45 5.34 6.04 13.64
C ARG A 45 6.44 5.23 14.33
N GLU A 46 6.79 5.58 15.56
CA GLU A 46 7.79 4.89 16.36
C GLU A 46 7.35 3.45 16.65
N GLU A 47 6.10 3.25 17.08
CA GLU A 47 5.51 1.92 17.25
C GLU A 47 5.49 1.14 15.92
N PHE A 48 5.13 1.80 14.82
CA PHE A 48 5.16 1.20 13.48
C PHE A 48 6.56 0.70 13.09
N LEU A 49 7.60 1.54 13.25
CA LEU A 49 8.98 1.16 12.94
C LEU A 49 9.49 0.04 13.86
N GLN A 50 9.06 0.01 15.11
CA GLN A 50 9.43 -1.05 16.06
C GLN A 50 8.94 -2.42 15.57
N LEU A 51 7.77 -2.51 14.94
CA LEU A 51 7.28 -3.76 14.36
C LEU A 51 8.28 -4.36 13.35
N PHE A 52 8.93 -3.53 12.53
CA PHE A 52 9.95 -4.00 11.57
C PHE A 52 11.27 -4.32 12.25
N ALA A 53 11.69 -3.48 13.20
CA ALA A 53 12.90 -3.73 13.98
C ALA A 53 12.86 -5.11 14.67
N ASP A 54 11.70 -5.53 15.16
CA ASP A 54 11.50 -6.82 15.82
C ASP A 54 11.59 -8.02 14.84
N LEU A 55 11.53 -7.80 13.53
CA LEU A 55 11.69 -8.83 12.50
C LEU A 55 13.16 -9.01 12.07
N GLU A 56 14.06 -8.13 12.51
CA GLU A 56 15.47 -8.21 12.15
C GLU A 56 16.07 -9.58 12.53
N GLY A 57 16.75 -10.19 11.56
CA GLY A 57 17.36 -11.52 11.73
C GLY A 57 16.36 -12.69 11.79
N LYS A 58 15.05 -12.43 11.82
CA LYS A 58 14.01 -13.47 11.81
C LYS A 58 13.47 -13.76 10.42
N LEU A 59 13.28 -12.72 9.60
CA LEU A 59 12.86 -12.85 8.20
C LEU A 59 13.36 -11.67 7.37
N PRO A 60 13.68 -11.87 6.07
CA PRO A 60 13.98 -10.78 5.18
C PRO A 60 12.70 -10.00 4.84
N VAL A 61 12.75 -8.66 4.95
CA VAL A 61 11.62 -7.78 4.62
C VAL A 61 12.00 -6.90 3.43
N MET A 62 11.22 -6.98 2.35
CA MET A 62 11.31 -6.05 1.23
C MET A 62 10.12 -5.09 1.27
N VAL A 63 10.40 -3.79 1.22
CA VAL A 63 9.39 -2.74 1.14
C VAL A 63 9.39 -2.17 -0.28
N MET A 64 8.21 -2.12 -0.89
CA MET A 64 7.98 -1.49 -2.19
C MET A 64 7.17 -0.20 -1.97
N SER A 65 7.77 0.94 -2.29
CA SER A 65 7.10 2.24 -2.36
C SER A 65 6.84 2.60 -3.82
N THR A 66 5.91 3.51 -4.07
CA THR A 66 5.58 3.95 -5.43
C THR A 66 5.86 5.44 -5.62
N LYS A 67 6.22 5.81 -6.85
CA LYS A 67 6.53 7.21 -7.19
C LYS A 67 5.31 8.12 -7.05
N GLY A 68 4.14 7.64 -7.47
CA GLY A 68 2.87 8.38 -7.48
C GLY A 68 2.02 8.27 -6.22
N ALA A 69 2.50 7.64 -5.14
CA ALA A 69 1.73 7.56 -3.90
C ALA A 69 1.42 8.95 -3.31
N PRO A 70 0.19 9.20 -2.81
CA PRO A 70 -0.16 10.44 -2.11
C PRO A 70 0.79 10.74 -0.95
N LYS A 71 1.21 12.01 -0.83
CA LYS A 71 2.25 12.46 0.12
C LYS A 71 2.09 11.93 1.55
N ARG A 72 0.86 11.94 2.10
CA ARG A 72 0.61 11.49 3.48
C ARG A 72 0.84 9.98 3.63
N SER A 73 0.28 9.16 2.74
CA SER A 73 0.47 7.71 2.75
C SER A 73 1.92 7.32 2.45
N LYS A 74 2.58 8.05 1.55
CA LYS A 74 3.99 7.82 1.20
C LYS A 74 4.92 8.10 2.38
N ALA A 75 4.59 9.04 3.26
CA ALA A 75 5.47 9.42 4.37
C ALA A 75 5.75 8.27 5.35
N GLU A 76 4.75 7.42 5.63
CA GLU A 76 4.96 6.24 6.49
C GLU A 76 5.83 5.18 5.80
N MET A 77 5.60 4.95 4.50
CA MET A 77 6.41 4.02 3.72
C MET A 77 7.87 4.49 3.65
N GLU A 78 8.11 5.78 3.40
CA GLU A 78 9.48 6.33 3.34
C GLU A 78 10.22 6.26 4.67
N ALA A 79 9.52 6.25 5.81
CA ALA A 79 10.16 6.04 7.11
C ALA A 79 10.81 4.64 7.24
N LEU A 80 10.37 3.67 6.43
CA LEU A 80 10.96 2.33 6.37
C LEU A 80 12.25 2.28 5.53
N ARG A 81 12.59 3.35 4.81
CA ARG A 81 13.82 3.41 4.01
C ARG A 81 15.04 3.38 4.93
N GLY A 82 15.77 2.26 4.92
CA GLY A 82 16.92 2.05 5.79
C GLY A 82 16.56 1.79 7.25
N ALA A 83 15.28 1.54 7.55
CA ALA A 83 14.86 1.17 8.89
C ALA A 83 15.41 -0.21 9.28
N LYS A 84 15.63 -0.40 10.58
CA LYS A 84 16.06 -1.66 11.16
C LYS A 84 15.04 -2.77 10.82
N GLY A 85 15.55 -3.95 10.43
CA GLY A 85 14.72 -5.08 10.02
C GLY A 85 14.20 -5.03 8.57
N VAL A 86 14.33 -3.90 7.87
CA VAL A 86 14.05 -3.82 6.42
C VAL A 86 15.29 -4.20 5.62
N SER A 87 15.22 -5.32 4.90
CA SER A 87 16.34 -5.86 4.13
C SER A 87 16.53 -5.16 2.79
N LYS A 88 15.45 -4.70 2.16
CA LYS A 88 15.50 -4.00 0.88
C LYS A 88 14.36 -3.00 0.77
N PHE A 89 14.66 -1.82 0.26
CA PHE A 89 13.66 -0.83 -0.10
C PHE A 89 13.77 -0.53 -1.59
N VAL A 90 12.66 -0.63 -2.32
CA VAL A 90 12.60 -0.29 -3.75
C VAL A 90 11.48 0.71 -4.02
N GLU A 91 11.70 1.56 -5.01
CA GLU A 91 10.66 2.47 -5.51
C GLU A 91 10.29 2.05 -6.94
N VAL A 92 8.99 1.85 -7.19
CA VAL A 92 8.43 1.43 -8.48
C VAL A 92 7.44 2.46 -9.03
N GLU A 93 7.07 2.30 -10.30
CA GLU A 93 6.01 3.12 -10.92
C GLU A 93 4.63 2.83 -10.32
N GLY A 94 3.69 3.76 -10.52
CA GLY A 94 2.31 3.65 -10.06
C GLY A 94 2.00 4.48 -8.82
N ALA A 95 0.79 4.28 -8.29
CA ALA A 95 0.28 4.98 -7.12
C ALA A 95 -0.08 4.02 -5.97
N LEU A 96 -1.36 3.78 -5.67
CA LEU A 96 -1.73 2.98 -4.48
C LEU A 96 -1.85 1.48 -4.74
N LEU A 97 -1.91 1.07 -6.02
CA LEU A 97 -2.09 -0.32 -6.43
C LEU A 97 -1.12 -0.68 -7.57
N PRO A 98 0.20 -0.58 -7.35
CA PRO A 98 1.19 -0.84 -8.40
C PRO A 98 1.13 -2.27 -8.94
N GLN A 99 0.68 -3.24 -8.15
CA GLN A 99 0.51 -4.62 -8.59
C GLN A 99 -0.62 -4.81 -9.63
N GLU A 100 -1.56 -3.86 -9.70
CA GLU A 100 -2.62 -3.87 -10.72
C GLU A 100 -2.27 -2.99 -11.91
N GLU A 101 -1.63 -1.86 -11.64
CA GLU A 101 -1.26 -0.86 -12.64
C GLU A 101 0.01 -1.25 -13.42
N TYR A 102 0.99 -1.86 -12.75
CA TYR A 102 2.27 -2.29 -13.32
C TYR A 102 2.61 -3.73 -12.89
N PRO A 103 1.79 -4.73 -13.26
CA PRO A 103 1.92 -6.11 -12.77
C PRO A 103 3.24 -6.81 -13.14
N SER A 104 3.97 -6.31 -14.14
CA SER A 104 5.28 -6.87 -14.52
C SER A 104 6.47 -6.27 -13.75
N LEU A 105 6.24 -5.19 -12.99
CA LEU A 105 7.26 -4.50 -12.19
C LEU A 105 7.21 -4.90 -10.70
N VAL A 106 6.13 -5.55 -10.28
CA VAL A 106 5.86 -6.02 -8.91
C VAL A 106 5.92 -7.54 -8.88
#